data_AF-A0A9D4WDH6-F1
#
_entry.id   AF-A0A9D4WDH6-F1
#
_cell.length_a   1.000
_cell.length_b   1.000
_cell.length_c   1.000
_cell.angle_alpha   90.00
_cell.angle_beta   90.00
_cell.angle_gamma   90.00
#
_symmetry.space_group_name_H-M   'P 1'
#
loop_
_entity.id
_entity.type
_entity.pdbx_description
1 polymer ?
#
loop_
_entity_poly.entity_id
_entity_poly.type
_entity_poly.pdbx_seq_one_letter_code
_entity_poly.pdbx_strand_id
1 'polypeptide(L)'
;MFLANWLCDNHLKDPLAKLIVENVHLHLLPSLNPDGFTLRKRGNANNIDLNRDFPDQFLFLNDDEDSRQPETRAIMNWSRDIQFTASATLHGGALVANYPWDGTDDKRTFYYGCPDDDAFRFMASIYSHSHYNMSSSKEFLDGITNGAAWYPLYGGMQDWNYIHAGCFELTLEISDNKWPVAAELPIIWKYNKMSMLNLVASLVKTGVHGRIYSSGDGRPLPASITVSGINYTVRAGRTFADYHRLLAPRDKYEVVATMPGYKSRNTTIWLDEGAMTLDFVLDPEVSVKGGILQNVYDCNCDSKSKLEFVEFLWGSHFEVFFVFIVILGFLCILFQKRKKVKISTTKQRTVMV
;
A
#
# COMPACT_ATOMS: atom_id res chain seq x y z
N MET A 1 5.10 -2.15 -20.01
CA MET A 1 6.14 -1.50 -20.84
C MET A 1 5.58 -0.47 -21.82
N PHE A 2 4.63 -0.80 -22.71
CA PHE A 2 4.10 0.19 -23.68
C PHE A 2 3.52 1.46 -23.04
N LEU A 3 2.81 1.34 -21.92
CA LEU A 3 2.27 2.49 -21.19
C LEU A 3 3.36 3.47 -20.74
N ALA A 4 4.47 2.95 -20.19
CA ALA A 4 5.59 3.78 -19.74
C ALA A 4 6.18 4.58 -20.91
N ASN A 5 6.51 3.90 -22.01
CA ASN A 5 7.04 4.54 -23.22
C ASN A 5 6.07 5.60 -23.76
N TRP A 6 4.78 5.25 -23.85
CA TRP A 6 3.78 6.17 -24.37
C TRP A 6 3.65 7.44 -23.51
N LEU A 7 3.64 7.32 -22.17
CA LEU A 7 3.62 8.47 -21.28
C LEU A 7 4.88 9.34 -21.46
N CYS A 8 6.07 8.72 -21.48
CA CYS A 8 7.33 9.45 -21.71
C CYS A 8 7.32 10.21 -23.04
N ASP A 9 6.85 9.61 -24.12
CA ASP A 9 6.85 10.21 -25.46
C ASP A 9 5.80 11.32 -25.64
N ASN A 10 4.75 11.31 -24.82
CA ASN A 10 3.54 12.13 -25.03
C ASN A 10 3.21 13.12 -23.91
N HIS A 11 3.84 13.07 -22.72
CA HIS A 11 3.49 13.96 -21.60
C HIS A 11 3.59 15.47 -21.90
N LEU A 12 4.36 15.88 -22.92
CA LEU A 12 4.44 17.28 -23.37
C LEU A 12 3.48 17.64 -24.51
N LYS A 13 2.78 16.66 -25.09
CA LYS A 13 1.98 16.81 -26.33
C LYS A 13 0.51 16.44 -26.13
N ASP A 14 0.25 15.43 -25.32
CA ASP A 14 -1.07 14.89 -25.06
C ASP A 14 -1.59 15.38 -23.70
N PRO A 15 -2.77 16.04 -23.63
CA PRO A 15 -3.31 16.57 -22.38
C PRO A 15 -3.57 15.52 -21.31
N LEU A 16 -3.95 14.29 -21.69
CA LEU A 16 -4.21 13.21 -20.74
C LEU A 16 -2.90 12.67 -20.16
N ALA A 17 -1.88 12.48 -21.00
CA ALA A 17 -0.54 12.13 -20.54
C ALA A 17 0.03 13.18 -19.59
N LYS A 18 -0.12 14.47 -19.94
CA LYS A 18 0.31 15.59 -19.10
C LYS A 18 -0.38 15.58 -17.74
N LEU A 19 -1.71 15.44 -17.73
CA LEU A 19 -2.50 15.36 -16.49
C LEU A 19 -1.99 14.26 -15.56
N ILE A 20 -1.76 13.06 -16.10
CA ILE A 20 -1.27 11.92 -15.32
C ILE A 20 0.12 12.22 -14.75
N VAL A 21 1.07 12.64 -15.58
CA VAL A 21 2.47 12.84 -15.15
C VAL A 21 2.62 13.99 -14.15
N GLU A 22 1.81 15.05 -14.26
CA GLU A 22 1.88 16.19 -13.35
C GLU A 22 1.16 15.98 -12.01
N ASN A 23 0.14 15.10 -11.97
CA ASN A 23 -0.76 15.01 -10.80
C ASN A 23 -0.82 13.62 -10.16
N VAL A 24 -0.17 12.61 -10.74
CA VAL A 24 -0.14 11.24 -10.20
C VAL A 24 1.29 10.76 -10.06
N HIS A 25 1.65 10.32 -8.85
CA HIS A 25 2.88 9.58 -8.63
C HIS A 25 2.69 8.13 -9.07
N LEU A 26 2.83 7.88 -10.38
CA LEU A 26 2.54 6.59 -11.00
C LEU A 26 3.75 5.65 -10.92
N HIS A 27 3.57 4.50 -10.26
CA HIS A 27 4.53 3.40 -10.26
C HIS A 27 4.09 2.30 -11.23
N LEU A 28 5.04 1.75 -12.00
CA LEU A 28 4.79 0.66 -12.95
C LEU A 28 5.72 -0.50 -12.64
N LEU A 29 5.16 -1.67 -12.29
CA LEU A 29 5.88 -2.92 -12.12
C LEU A 29 5.56 -3.85 -13.32
N PRO A 30 6.45 -3.98 -14.32
CA PRO A 30 6.16 -4.79 -15.51
C PRO A 30 6.03 -6.29 -15.24
N SER A 31 6.69 -6.81 -14.20
CA SER A 31 6.63 -8.23 -13.86
C SER A 31 6.87 -8.43 -12.37
N LEU A 32 5.87 -8.97 -11.67
CA LEU A 32 5.99 -9.45 -10.30
C LEU A 32 6.68 -10.82 -10.23
N ASN A 33 6.51 -11.65 -11.26
CA ASN A 33 7.02 -13.02 -11.31
C ASN A 33 7.97 -13.24 -12.51
N PRO A 34 9.17 -12.66 -12.50
CA PRO A 34 10.13 -12.79 -13.61
C PRO A 34 10.65 -14.23 -13.77
N ASP A 35 10.77 -14.99 -12.67
CA ASP A 35 11.22 -16.39 -12.69
C ASP A 35 10.18 -17.30 -13.37
N GLY A 36 8.91 -17.16 -12.98
CA GLY A 36 7.79 -17.85 -13.63
C GLY A 36 7.67 -17.46 -15.10
N PHE A 37 7.87 -16.18 -15.44
CA PHE A 37 7.87 -15.74 -16.83
C PHE A 37 8.96 -16.44 -17.66
N THR A 38 10.20 -16.45 -17.16
CA THR A 38 11.35 -17.09 -17.81
C THR A 38 11.13 -18.59 -18.01
N LEU A 39 10.54 -19.25 -17.01
CA LEU A 39 10.24 -20.67 -17.02
C LEU A 39 8.90 -21.02 -17.71
N ARG A 40 8.17 -20.03 -18.23
CA ARG A 40 6.84 -20.17 -18.85
C ARG A 40 5.84 -20.93 -17.96
N LYS A 41 5.79 -20.59 -16.67
CA LYS A 41 4.86 -21.17 -15.70
C LYS A 41 4.15 -20.08 -14.88
N ARG A 42 2.99 -20.46 -14.33
CA ARG A 42 2.16 -19.58 -13.49
C ARG A 42 2.81 -19.27 -12.15
N GLY A 43 3.30 -20.30 -11.46
CA GLY A 43 3.91 -20.15 -10.15
C GLY A 43 5.30 -19.51 -10.22
N ASN A 44 5.81 -19.04 -9.08
CA ASN A 44 7.18 -18.53 -8.97
C ASN A 44 8.23 -19.65 -9.05
N ALA A 45 9.50 -19.35 -8.77
CA ALA A 45 10.59 -20.34 -8.79
C ALA A 45 10.26 -21.61 -7.99
N ASN A 46 9.65 -21.44 -6.80
CA ASN A 46 9.22 -22.51 -5.88
C ASN A 46 7.89 -23.18 -6.27
N ASN A 47 7.33 -22.83 -7.43
CA ASN A 47 6.05 -23.34 -7.94
C ASN A 47 4.84 -22.97 -7.06
N ILE A 48 4.94 -21.85 -6.33
CA ILE A 48 3.83 -21.27 -5.55
C ILE A 48 3.06 -20.28 -6.40
N ASP A 49 1.73 -20.33 -6.34
CA ASP A 49 0.86 -19.32 -6.94
C ASP A 49 0.88 -18.06 -6.07
N LEU A 50 1.53 -17.00 -6.55
CA LEU A 50 1.64 -15.74 -5.81
C LEU A 50 0.27 -15.10 -5.52
N ASN A 51 -0.75 -15.35 -6.35
CA ASN A 51 -2.12 -14.87 -6.10
C ASN A 51 -2.93 -15.83 -5.20
N ARG A 52 -2.22 -16.64 -4.40
CA ARG A 52 -2.75 -17.46 -3.28
C ARG A 52 -1.86 -17.35 -2.04
N ASP A 53 -0.89 -16.45 -2.06
CA ASP A 53 0.18 -16.38 -1.07
C ASP A 53 0.05 -15.17 -0.14
N PHE A 54 -0.91 -14.27 -0.34
CA PHE A 54 -1.14 -13.16 0.60
C PHE A 54 -1.95 -13.62 1.82
N PRO A 55 -1.79 -12.97 3.00
CA PRO A 55 -2.73 -13.10 4.11
C PRO A 55 -4.18 -12.85 3.66
N ASP A 56 -5.13 -13.57 4.25
CA ASP A 56 -6.53 -13.58 3.80
C ASP A 56 -7.50 -13.42 4.98
N GLN A 57 -8.60 -12.71 4.77
CA GLN A 57 -9.60 -12.44 5.82
C GLN A 57 -10.39 -13.69 6.27
N PHE A 58 -10.44 -14.74 5.45
CA PHE A 58 -11.16 -15.99 5.72
C PHE A 58 -10.23 -17.19 5.91
N LEU A 59 -8.99 -17.13 5.37
CA LEU A 59 -7.99 -18.19 5.48
C LEU A 59 -6.70 -17.72 6.19
N PHE A 60 -6.57 -18.11 7.45
CA PHE A 60 -5.42 -17.77 8.32
C PHE A 60 -4.11 -18.52 8.00
N LEU A 61 -4.08 -19.35 6.96
CA LEU A 61 -2.91 -20.15 6.59
C LEU A 61 -1.72 -19.30 6.13
N ASN A 62 -1.99 -18.05 5.75
CA ASN A 62 -1.00 -17.14 5.18
C ASN A 62 -0.63 -15.98 6.11
N ASP A 63 -1.10 -15.98 7.37
CA ASP A 63 -0.93 -14.87 8.32
C ASP A 63 0.52 -14.65 8.75
N ASP A 64 1.35 -15.71 8.71
CA ASP A 64 2.78 -15.58 8.91
C ASP A 64 3.43 -14.97 7.66
N GLU A 65 3.53 -13.64 7.65
CA GLU A 65 4.10 -12.87 6.54
C GLU A 65 5.57 -13.20 6.26
N ASP A 66 6.35 -13.60 7.28
CA ASP A 66 7.76 -13.96 7.10
C ASP A 66 7.94 -15.29 6.35
N SER A 67 6.90 -16.14 6.36
CA SER A 67 6.87 -17.40 5.62
C SER A 67 6.48 -17.25 4.14
N ARG A 68 6.09 -16.05 3.69
CA ARG A 68 5.61 -15.80 2.32
C ARG A 68 6.73 -15.78 1.29
N GLN A 69 6.37 -15.97 0.02
CA GLN A 69 7.33 -15.90 -1.07
C GLN A 69 8.02 -14.52 -1.12
N PRO A 70 9.29 -14.46 -1.55
CA PRO A 70 10.04 -13.21 -1.58
C PRO A 70 9.35 -12.13 -2.42
N GLU A 71 8.68 -12.50 -3.51
CA GLU A 71 7.90 -11.59 -4.35
C GLU A 71 6.70 -11.00 -3.60
N THR A 72 5.94 -11.85 -2.89
CA THR A 72 4.80 -11.45 -2.06
C THR A 72 5.25 -10.46 -0.98
N ARG A 73 6.31 -10.79 -0.23
CA ARG A 73 6.88 -9.92 0.81
C ARG A 73 7.37 -8.59 0.26
N ALA A 74 7.97 -8.58 -0.93
CA ALA A 74 8.40 -7.35 -1.58
C ALA A 74 7.21 -6.42 -1.88
N ILE A 75 6.08 -6.95 -2.37
CA ILE A 75 4.87 -6.16 -2.57
C ILE A 75 4.29 -5.68 -1.25
N MET A 76 4.18 -6.57 -0.24
CA MET A 76 3.62 -6.17 1.06
C MET A 76 4.40 -5.01 1.68
N ASN A 77 5.74 -5.07 1.64
CA ASN A 77 6.60 -3.99 2.14
C ASN A 77 6.47 -2.73 1.28
N TRP A 78 6.48 -2.87 -0.04
CA TRP A 78 6.37 -1.73 -0.95
C TRP A 78 5.05 -0.97 -0.79
N SER A 79 3.93 -1.69 -0.64
CA SER A 79 2.61 -1.08 -0.40
C SER A 79 2.54 -0.33 0.92
N ARG A 80 3.23 -0.82 1.97
CA ARG A 80 3.31 -0.14 3.28
C ARG A 80 4.19 1.10 3.24
N ASP A 81 5.30 1.03 2.52
CA ASP A 81 6.26 2.12 2.43
C ASP A 81 5.71 3.32 1.65
N ILE A 82 5.01 3.06 0.54
CA ILE A 82 4.48 4.12 -0.33
C ILE A 82 3.06 4.54 0.07
N GLN A 83 2.25 3.63 0.62
CA GLN A 83 0.84 3.86 0.95
C GLN A 83 0.00 4.25 -0.28
N PHE A 84 -0.06 3.36 -1.27
CA PHE A 84 -0.78 3.60 -2.52
C PHE A 84 -2.27 3.89 -2.30
N THR A 85 -2.83 4.83 -3.08
CA THR A 85 -4.27 5.10 -3.11
C THR A 85 -5.03 4.03 -3.91
N ALA A 86 -4.50 3.65 -5.06
CA ALA A 86 -5.13 2.71 -5.98
C ALA A 86 -4.06 1.91 -6.74
N SER A 87 -4.47 0.74 -7.22
CA SER A 87 -3.63 -0.17 -8.00
C SER A 87 -4.48 -0.91 -9.04
N ALA A 88 -3.83 -1.52 -10.00
CA ALA A 88 -4.44 -2.52 -10.85
C ALA A 88 -3.40 -3.56 -11.29
N THR A 89 -3.77 -4.82 -11.22
CA THR A 89 -2.93 -5.95 -11.63
C THR A 89 -3.39 -6.44 -12.99
N LEU A 90 -2.45 -6.88 -13.83
CA LEU A 90 -2.76 -7.36 -15.17
C LEU A 90 -2.64 -8.88 -15.22
N HIS A 91 -3.73 -9.53 -15.63
CA HIS A 91 -3.87 -10.97 -15.75
C HIS A 91 -4.30 -11.34 -17.17
N GLY A 92 -4.24 -12.63 -17.48
CA GLY A 92 -4.77 -13.19 -18.71
C GLY A 92 -5.45 -14.53 -18.46
N GLY A 93 -6.35 -14.89 -19.37
CA GLY A 93 -7.21 -16.07 -19.29
C GLY A 93 -8.70 -15.75 -19.44
N ALA A 94 -9.06 -14.47 -19.38
CA ALA A 94 -10.40 -13.95 -19.65
C ALA A 94 -10.29 -12.50 -20.16
N LEU A 95 -11.45 -11.86 -20.39
CA LEU A 95 -11.55 -10.44 -20.71
C LEU A 95 -12.60 -9.76 -19.83
N VAL A 96 -12.19 -9.26 -18.66
CA VAL A 96 -13.05 -8.68 -17.63
C VAL A 96 -12.26 -7.84 -16.62
N ALA A 97 -12.86 -6.79 -16.07
CA ALA A 97 -12.34 -6.10 -14.89
C ALA A 97 -12.96 -6.69 -13.61
N ASN A 98 -12.15 -7.43 -12.85
CA ASN A 98 -12.51 -8.05 -11.59
C ASN A 98 -12.27 -7.10 -10.40
N TYR A 99 -13.18 -7.10 -9.44
CA TYR A 99 -13.10 -6.27 -8.24
C TYR A 99 -13.49 -7.00 -6.95
N PRO A 100 -13.09 -6.48 -5.77
CA PRO A 100 -13.36 -7.11 -4.48
C PRO A 100 -14.85 -7.32 -4.14
N TRP A 101 -15.16 -8.28 -3.27
CA TRP A 101 -14.23 -9.28 -2.73
C TRP A 101 -13.98 -10.43 -3.70
N ASP A 102 -12.81 -11.06 -3.59
CA ASP A 102 -12.45 -12.26 -4.33
C ASP A 102 -13.00 -13.54 -3.69
N GLY A 103 -13.33 -13.53 -2.40
CA GLY A 103 -13.83 -14.70 -1.67
C GLY A 103 -15.00 -14.40 -0.73
N THR A 104 -15.64 -15.47 -0.25
CA THR A 104 -16.70 -15.47 0.76
C THR A 104 -16.28 -16.28 1.98
N ASP A 105 -16.91 -16.04 3.13
CA ASP A 105 -16.65 -16.77 4.38
C ASP A 105 -17.03 -18.26 4.27
N ASP A 106 -18.17 -18.56 3.66
CA ASP A 106 -18.71 -19.91 3.48
C ASP A 106 -18.20 -20.63 2.23
N LYS A 107 -17.33 -19.97 1.46
CA LYS A 107 -16.69 -20.46 0.23
C LYS A 107 -17.60 -20.74 -0.94
N ARG A 108 -18.83 -20.24 -0.92
CA ARG A 108 -19.77 -20.36 -2.03
C ARG A 108 -19.57 -19.24 -3.04
N THR A 109 -19.87 -19.56 -4.30
CA THR A 109 -19.87 -18.62 -5.42
C THR A 109 -21.15 -17.81 -5.41
N PHE A 110 -21.08 -16.57 -4.91
CA PHE A 110 -22.15 -15.58 -5.00
C PHE A 110 -21.57 -14.18 -4.84
N TYR A 111 -22.36 -13.16 -5.16
CA TYR A 111 -21.95 -11.77 -5.04
C TYR A 111 -21.65 -11.39 -3.60
N TYR A 112 -20.43 -10.91 -3.35
CA TYR A 112 -20.00 -10.47 -2.04
C TYR A 112 -19.24 -9.15 -2.12
N GLY A 113 -19.99 -8.06 -1.94
CA GLY A 113 -19.47 -6.70 -2.05
C GLY A 113 -18.69 -6.26 -0.82
N CYS A 114 -17.63 -5.49 -1.03
CA CYS A 114 -16.90 -4.83 0.04
C CYS A 114 -17.60 -3.54 0.50
N PRO A 115 -17.17 -2.91 1.63
CA PRO A 115 -17.76 -1.65 2.06
C PRO A 115 -17.75 -0.55 0.97
N ASP A 116 -16.77 -0.58 0.07
CA ASP A 116 -16.59 0.35 -1.04
C ASP A 116 -17.01 -0.23 -2.41
N ASP A 117 -17.97 -1.16 -2.43
CA ASP A 117 -18.44 -1.85 -3.63
C ASP A 117 -18.80 -0.90 -4.78
N ASP A 118 -19.54 0.18 -4.52
CA ASP A 118 -19.90 1.17 -5.54
C ASP A 118 -18.66 1.85 -6.16
N ALA A 119 -17.65 2.18 -5.34
CA ALA A 119 -16.41 2.80 -5.82
C ALA A 119 -15.61 1.83 -6.70
N PHE A 120 -15.51 0.57 -6.30
CA PHE A 120 -14.84 -0.47 -7.09
C PHE A 120 -15.55 -0.75 -8.41
N ARG A 121 -16.89 -0.86 -8.40
CA ARG A 121 -17.70 -1.00 -9.62
C ARG A 121 -17.49 0.17 -10.57
N PHE A 122 -17.45 1.39 -10.04
CA PHE A 122 -17.19 2.58 -10.83
C PHE A 122 -15.76 2.58 -11.42
N MET A 123 -14.74 2.22 -10.65
CA MET A 123 -13.37 2.07 -11.17
C MET A 123 -13.27 1.00 -12.26
N ALA A 124 -13.88 -0.17 -12.03
CA ALA A 124 -13.91 -1.27 -12.99
C ALA A 124 -14.65 -0.87 -14.28
N SER A 125 -15.75 -0.14 -14.17
CA SER A 125 -16.53 0.33 -15.31
C SER A 125 -15.75 1.33 -16.17
N ILE A 126 -14.95 2.22 -15.57
CA ILE A 126 -14.05 3.13 -16.30
C ILE A 126 -13.10 2.33 -17.20
N TYR A 127 -12.47 1.28 -16.68
CA TYR A 127 -11.56 0.46 -17.46
C TYR A 127 -12.29 -0.29 -18.57
N SER A 128 -13.37 -0.99 -18.22
CA SER A 128 -14.15 -1.83 -19.14
C SER A 128 -14.77 -1.03 -20.30
N HIS A 129 -15.40 0.11 -20.02
CA HIS A 129 -16.05 0.94 -21.05
C HIS A 129 -15.06 1.70 -21.93
N SER A 130 -13.85 1.94 -21.43
CA SER A 130 -12.76 2.52 -22.22
C SER A 130 -12.02 1.48 -23.06
N HIS A 131 -12.26 0.18 -22.82
CA HIS A 131 -11.64 -0.90 -23.56
C HIS A 131 -12.36 -1.10 -24.89
N TYR A 132 -11.65 -1.62 -25.89
CA TYR A 132 -12.20 -1.82 -27.23
C TYR A 132 -13.51 -2.63 -27.26
N ASN A 133 -13.60 -3.70 -26.47
CA ASN A 133 -14.74 -4.62 -26.47
C ASN A 133 -15.05 -5.28 -25.11
N MET A 134 -14.44 -4.85 -24.00
CA MET A 134 -14.64 -5.52 -22.70
C MET A 134 -16.07 -5.32 -22.20
N SER A 135 -16.59 -4.08 -22.27
CA SER A 135 -17.96 -3.74 -21.88
C SER A 135 -19.05 -4.41 -22.72
N SER A 136 -18.69 -4.93 -23.91
CA SER A 136 -19.60 -5.66 -24.79
C SER A 136 -19.62 -7.16 -24.52
N SER A 137 -19.02 -7.62 -23.41
CA SER A 137 -19.01 -9.03 -23.03
C SER A 137 -20.43 -9.55 -22.83
N LYS A 138 -20.66 -10.79 -23.29
CA LYS A 138 -21.91 -11.52 -23.07
C LYS A 138 -21.87 -12.38 -21.81
N GLU A 139 -20.66 -12.66 -21.32
CA GLU A 139 -20.41 -13.46 -20.12
C GLU A 139 -20.43 -12.58 -18.87
N PHE A 140 -19.75 -11.44 -18.94
CA PHE A 140 -19.65 -10.47 -17.86
C PHE A 140 -20.43 -9.22 -18.23
N LEU A 141 -21.57 -9.00 -17.59
CA LEU A 141 -22.38 -7.81 -17.83
C LEU A 141 -21.53 -6.54 -17.61
N ASP A 142 -21.57 -5.61 -18.55
CA ASP A 142 -20.76 -4.40 -18.59
C ASP A 142 -19.24 -4.62 -18.54
N GLY A 143 -18.79 -5.86 -18.78
CA GLY A 143 -17.37 -6.26 -18.77
C GLY A 143 -16.70 -6.16 -17.40
N ILE A 144 -17.47 -6.21 -16.32
CA ILE A 144 -16.96 -6.19 -14.94
C ILE A 144 -17.50 -7.38 -14.15
N THR A 145 -16.78 -7.81 -13.10
CA THR A 145 -17.27 -8.87 -12.20
C THR A 145 -16.76 -8.70 -10.77
N ASN A 146 -17.60 -9.04 -9.81
CA ASN A 146 -17.16 -9.28 -8.43
C ASN A 146 -16.42 -10.64 -8.40
N GLY A 147 -15.27 -10.71 -7.73
CA GLY A 147 -14.43 -11.92 -7.75
C GLY A 147 -15.09 -13.13 -7.15
N ALA A 148 -15.72 -12.99 -5.98
CA ALA A 148 -16.45 -14.06 -5.33
C ALA A 148 -17.64 -14.58 -6.16
N ALA A 149 -18.30 -13.69 -6.91
CA ALA A 149 -19.38 -14.05 -7.82
C ALA A 149 -18.90 -14.84 -9.04
N TRP A 150 -17.68 -14.60 -9.49
CA TRP A 150 -17.08 -15.32 -10.62
C TRP A 150 -16.55 -16.68 -10.18
N TYR A 151 -15.58 -16.68 -9.27
CA TYR A 151 -15.10 -17.87 -8.58
C TYR A 151 -14.35 -17.46 -7.29
N PRO A 152 -14.74 -17.99 -6.11
CA PRO A 152 -14.06 -17.66 -4.86
C PRO A 152 -12.55 -17.97 -4.90
N LEU A 153 -11.77 -17.00 -4.46
CA LEU A 153 -10.31 -16.99 -4.43
C LEU A 153 -9.85 -16.46 -3.06
N TYR A 154 -8.80 -17.06 -2.51
CA TYR A 154 -8.26 -16.72 -1.20
C TYR A 154 -6.76 -16.52 -1.25
N GLY A 155 -6.26 -15.59 -0.43
CA GLY A 155 -4.86 -15.18 -0.40
C GLY A 155 -4.44 -14.41 -1.65
N GLY A 156 -5.40 -13.70 -2.26
CA GLY A 156 -5.18 -12.84 -3.40
C GLY A 156 -4.58 -11.49 -2.99
N MET A 157 -3.80 -10.90 -3.90
CA MET A 157 -3.18 -9.58 -3.68
C MET A 157 -4.22 -8.45 -3.63
N GLN A 158 -5.29 -8.58 -4.41
CA GLN A 158 -6.34 -7.57 -4.58
C GLN A 158 -7.03 -7.23 -3.25
N ASP A 159 -7.58 -8.24 -2.59
CA ASP A 159 -8.29 -8.08 -1.32
C ASP A 159 -7.33 -7.66 -0.20
N TRP A 160 -6.11 -8.22 -0.19
CA TRP A 160 -5.08 -7.85 0.78
C TRP A 160 -4.73 -6.36 0.71
N ASN A 161 -4.59 -5.79 -0.49
CA ASN A 161 -4.29 -4.36 -0.68
C ASN A 161 -5.36 -3.47 -0.04
N TYR A 162 -6.64 -3.80 -0.22
CA TYR A 162 -7.73 -3.02 0.34
C TYR A 162 -7.83 -3.17 1.87
N ILE A 163 -7.61 -4.37 2.41
CA ILE A 163 -7.72 -4.65 3.85
C ILE A 163 -6.51 -4.09 4.63
N HIS A 164 -5.29 -4.31 4.13
CA HIS A 164 -4.07 -4.10 4.89
C HIS A 164 -3.24 -2.88 4.42
N ALA A 165 -3.28 -2.54 3.14
CA ALA A 165 -2.47 -1.45 2.59
C ALA A 165 -3.27 -0.15 2.39
N GLY A 166 -4.60 -0.19 2.50
CA GLY A 166 -5.44 0.98 2.25
C GLY A 166 -5.63 1.30 0.76
N CYS A 167 -5.23 0.38 -0.13
CA CYS A 167 -5.11 0.60 -1.57
C CYS A 167 -6.26 -0.08 -2.34
N PHE A 168 -6.90 0.66 -3.24
CA PHE A 168 -8.01 0.17 -4.05
C PHE A 168 -7.45 -0.53 -5.30
N GLU A 169 -7.32 -1.85 -5.24
CA GLU A 169 -6.78 -2.66 -6.32
C GLU A 169 -7.86 -3.35 -7.15
N LEU A 170 -7.73 -3.29 -8.49
CA LEU A 170 -8.50 -4.10 -9.44
C LEU A 170 -7.63 -5.24 -10.00
N THR A 171 -8.26 -6.37 -10.34
CA THR A 171 -7.63 -7.41 -11.15
C THR A 171 -8.17 -7.33 -12.58
N LEU A 172 -7.31 -6.99 -13.54
CA LEU A 172 -7.71 -6.76 -14.92
C LEU A 172 -7.28 -7.94 -15.79
N GLU A 173 -8.26 -8.75 -16.22
CA GLU A 173 -8.05 -9.80 -17.22
C GLU A 173 -8.10 -9.16 -18.62
N ILE A 174 -6.93 -9.04 -19.28
CA ILE A 174 -6.79 -8.20 -20.49
C ILE A 174 -6.76 -8.99 -21.80
N SER A 175 -6.76 -10.33 -21.74
CA SER A 175 -6.75 -11.20 -22.91
C SER A 175 -7.09 -12.65 -22.56
N ASP A 176 -7.92 -13.30 -23.39
CA ASP A 176 -8.25 -14.72 -23.25
C ASP A 176 -7.02 -15.63 -23.41
N ASN A 177 -6.12 -15.25 -24.30
CA ASN A 177 -4.84 -15.94 -24.47
C ASN A 177 -3.85 -15.48 -23.39
N LYS A 178 -3.44 -16.40 -22.51
CA LYS A 178 -2.45 -16.14 -21.45
C LYS A 178 -1.05 -15.84 -21.99
N TRP A 179 -0.73 -16.31 -23.20
CA TRP A 179 0.58 -16.16 -23.80
C TRP A 179 0.46 -15.82 -25.30
N PRO A 180 -0.02 -14.60 -25.63
CA PRO A 180 -0.16 -14.17 -27.01
C PRO A 180 1.19 -14.14 -27.72
N VAL A 181 1.17 -14.38 -29.03
CA VAL A 181 2.37 -14.25 -29.84
C VAL A 181 2.77 -12.79 -29.97
N ALA A 182 4.06 -12.51 -30.15
CA ALA A 182 4.58 -11.14 -30.16
C ALA A 182 3.88 -10.21 -31.17
N ALA A 183 3.39 -10.74 -32.29
CA ALA A 183 2.67 -10.00 -33.32
C ALA A 183 1.31 -9.45 -32.85
N GLU A 184 0.70 -10.03 -31.81
CA GLU A 184 -0.58 -9.58 -31.25
C GLU A 184 -0.41 -8.44 -30.24
N LEU A 185 0.78 -8.27 -29.66
CA LEU A 185 1.04 -7.29 -28.59
C LEU A 185 0.69 -5.84 -28.98
N PRO A 186 0.95 -5.34 -30.21
CA PRO A 186 0.53 -4.01 -30.61
C PRO A 186 -1.00 -3.83 -30.63
N ILE A 187 -1.75 -4.87 -30.95
CA ILE A 187 -3.22 -4.85 -30.96
C ILE A 187 -3.75 -4.86 -29.53
N ILE A 188 -3.22 -5.73 -28.66
CA ILE A 188 -3.59 -5.77 -27.23
C ILE A 188 -3.32 -4.42 -26.57
N TRP A 189 -2.16 -3.79 -26.87
CA TRP A 189 -1.86 -2.43 -26.43
C TRP A 189 -2.89 -1.43 -26.93
N LYS A 190 -3.22 -1.45 -28.23
CA LYS A 190 -4.21 -0.55 -28.82
C LYS A 190 -5.57 -0.65 -28.12
N TYR A 191 -6.01 -1.86 -27.76
CA TYR A 191 -7.29 -2.08 -27.10
C TYR A 191 -7.32 -1.62 -25.63
N ASN A 192 -6.20 -1.74 -24.92
CA ASN A 192 -6.11 -1.42 -23.50
C ASN A 192 -5.61 0.00 -23.20
N LYS A 193 -4.97 0.68 -24.17
CA LYS A 193 -4.31 1.98 -23.94
C LYS A 193 -5.24 3.00 -23.28
N MET A 194 -6.44 3.21 -23.83
CA MET A 194 -7.35 4.21 -23.27
C MET A 194 -7.92 3.79 -21.92
N SER A 195 -8.17 2.49 -21.70
CA SER A 195 -8.56 1.96 -20.38
C SER A 195 -7.52 2.23 -19.31
N MET A 196 -6.25 1.93 -19.59
CA MET A 196 -5.15 2.18 -18.65
C MET A 196 -5.00 3.67 -18.34
N LEU A 197 -5.04 4.53 -19.38
CA LEU A 197 -4.91 5.98 -19.19
C LEU A 197 -6.11 6.57 -18.43
N ASN A 198 -7.33 6.16 -18.76
CA ASN A 198 -8.53 6.67 -18.10
C ASN A 198 -8.64 6.19 -16.65
N LEU A 199 -8.22 4.95 -16.35
CA LEU A 199 -8.18 4.44 -14.98
C LEU A 199 -7.16 5.20 -14.13
N VAL A 200 -5.98 5.53 -14.65
CA VAL A 200 -5.01 6.35 -13.89
C VAL A 200 -5.51 7.80 -13.76
N ALA A 201 -6.06 8.37 -14.83
CA ALA A 201 -6.56 9.74 -14.81
C ALA A 201 -7.79 9.91 -13.90
N SER A 202 -8.57 8.85 -13.65
CA SER A 202 -9.74 8.93 -12.76
C SER A 202 -9.34 9.25 -11.31
N LEU A 203 -8.12 8.90 -10.89
CA LEU A 203 -7.58 9.24 -9.56
C LEU A 203 -7.50 10.75 -9.30
N VAL A 204 -7.42 11.54 -10.38
CA VAL A 204 -7.40 13.01 -10.33
C VAL A 204 -8.77 13.60 -10.66
N LYS A 205 -9.52 12.92 -11.54
CA LYS A 205 -10.77 13.44 -12.11
C LYS A 205 -12.02 13.09 -11.31
N THR A 206 -11.93 12.21 -10.31
CA THR A 206 -13.07 11.69 -9.57
C THR A 206 -12.77 11.60 -8.08
N GLY A 207 -13.80 11.33 -7.28
CA GLY A 207 -13.65 11.17 -5.83
C GLY A 207 -13.41 12.49 -5.10
N VAL A 208 -12.90 12.37 -3.87
CA VAL A 208 -12.66 13.50 -2.98
C VAL A 208 -11.21 13.48 -2.54
N HIS A 209 -10.55 14.63 -2.62
CA HIS A 209 -9.19 14.79 -2.14
C HIS A 209 -9.05 16.09 -1.37
N GLY A 210 -8.08 16.18 -0.49
CA GLY A 210 -7.89 17.40 0.29
C GLY A 210 -6.87 17.23 1.38
N ARG A 211 -6.79 18.22 2.26
CA ARG A 211 -5.86 18.27 3.39
C ARG A 211 -6.56 18.61 4.69
N ILE A 212 -5.95 18.17 5.79
CA ILE A 212 -6.52 18.37 7.13
C ILE A 212 -5.56 19.18 7.99
N TYR A 213 -6.01 20.29 8.54
CA TYR A 213 -5.19 21.23 9.31
C TYR A 213 -5.73 21.48 10.71
N SER A 214 -4.86 21.90 11.63
CA SER A 214 -5.26 22.42 12.93
C SER A 214 -5.68 23.89 12.84
N SER A 215 -6.78 24.27 13.47
CA SER A 215 -7.16 25.70 13.58
C SER A 215 -6.24 26.53 14.47
N GLY A 216 -5.52 25.89 15.41
CA GLY A 216 -4.70 26.59 16.40
C GLY A 216 -3.39 27.13 15.83
N ASP A 217 -2.67 26.32 15.04
CA ASP A 217 -1.34 26.63 14.52
C ASP A 217 -1.21 26.43 13.00
N GLY A 218 -2.28 26.00 12.32
CA GLY A 218 -2.28 25.76 10.88
C GLY A 218 -1.49 24.53 10.44
N ARG A 219 -0.97 23.70 11.37
CA ARG A 219 -0.15 22.55 11.00
C ARG A 219 -0.98 21.44 10.33
N PRO A 220 -0.39 20.66 9.41
CA PRO A 220 -1.02 19.46 8.86
C PRO A 220 -1.28 18.42 9.98
N LEU A 221 -2.44 17.78 9.93
CA LEU A 221 -2.85 16.74 10.88
C LEU A 221 -2.92 15.36 10.22
N PRO A 222 -2.28 14.32 10.78
CA PRO A 222 -2.40 12.93 10.32
C PRO A 222 -3.74 12.32 10.76
N ALA A 223 -4.83 12.97 10.37
CA ALA A 223 -6.21 12.67 10.73
C ALA A 223 -6.78 11.55 9.84
N SER A 224 -8.00 11.13 10.16
CA SER A 224 -8.74 10.10 9.45
C SER A 224 -10.00 10.68 8.80
N ILE A 225 -10.30 10.21 7.60
CA ILE A 225 -11.52 10.49 6.83
C ILE A 225 -12.40 9.25 6.81
N THR A 226 -13.66 9.43 7.20
CA THR A 226 -14.72 8.43 7.07
C THR A 226 -15.90 9.00 6.30
N VAL A 227 -16.68 8.13 5.67
CA VAL A 227 -17.88 8.52 4.92
C VAL A 227 -19.09 7.83 5.51
N SER A 228 -20.12 8.58 5.88
CA SER A 228 -21.33 8.01 6.48
C SER A 228 -21.94 6.95 5.56
N GLY A 229 -22.19 5.76 6.11
CA GLY A 229 -22.73 4.61 5.38
C GLY A 229 -21.68 3.73 4.69
N ILE A 230 -20.39 4.12 4.68
CA ILE A 230 -19.30 3.28 4.18
C ILE A 230 -18.36 2.95 5.34
N ASN A 231 -18.30 1.67 5.70
CA ASN A 231 -17.45 1.20 6.80
C ASN A 231 -16.00 1.02 6.36
N TYR A 232 -15.35 2.13 6.02
CA TYR A 232 -13.95 2.19 5.65
C TYR A 232 -13.33 3.53 6.03
N THR A 233 -12.10 3.50 6.54
CA THR A 233 -11.39 4.69 7.03
C THR A 233 -10.15 4.94 6.18
N VAL A 234 -10.06 6.13 5.57
CA VAL A 234 -8.84 6.61 4.91
C VAL A 234 -8.03 7.43 5.90
N ARG A 235 -6.72 7.19 5.99
CA ARG A 235 -5.80 7.97 6.81
C ARG A 235 -5.11 9.01 5.94
N ALA A 236 -5.04 10.25 6.42
CA ALA A 236 -4.27 11.30 5.77
C ALA A 236 -2.76 11.05 5.90
N GLY A 237 -2.00 11.49 4.91
CA GLY A 237 -0.54 11.40 4.87
C GLY A 237 0.10 12.12 6.06
N ARG A 238 1.14 11.52 6.65
CA ARG A 238 1.74 12.07 7.88
C ARG A 238 2.42 13.43 7.69
N THR A 239 2.99 13.65 6.51
CA THR A 239 3.82 14.84 6.23
C THR A 239 2.98 16.03 5.77
N PHE A 240 2.04 15.80 4.86
CA PHE A 240 1.28 16.89 4.22
C PHE A 240 -0.22 16.87 4.56
N ALA A 241 -0.66 15.91 5.39
CA ALA A 241 -2.06 15.70 5.76
C ALA A 241 -3.01 15.57 4.57
N ASP A 242 -2.49 15.16 3.42
CA ASP A 242 -3.23 14.90 2.21
C ASP A 242 -3.96 13.57 2.30
N TYR A 243 -5.17 13.54 1.77
CA TYR A 243 -5.96 12.32 1.67
C TYR A 243 -6.62 12.23 0.30
N HIS A 244 -6.85 10.99 -0.12
CA HIS A 244 -7.56 10.66 -1.35
C HIS A 244 -8.62 9.60 -1.04
N ARG A 245 -9.89 9.96 -1.20
CA ARG A 245 -11.04 9.09 -0.97
C ARG A 245 -11.72 8.84 -2.30
N LEU A 246 -11.48 7.65 -2.86
CA LEU A 246 -12.18 7.19 -4.07
C LEU A 246 -13.64 6.92 -3.71
N LEU A 247 -14.54 7.49 -4.50
CA LEU A 247 -15.99 7.39 -4.34
C LEU A 247 -16.63 7.39 -5.73
N ALA A 248 -17.67 6.59 -5.91
CA ALA A 248 -18.51 6.69 -7.10
C ALA A 248 -19.30 8.01 -7.08
N PRO A 249 -19.59 8.62 -8.25
CA PRO A 249 -20.54 9.73 -8.35
C PRO A 249 -21.88 9.38 -7.70
N ARG A 250 -22.38 10.25 -6.82
CA ARG A 250 -23.74 10.17 -6.26
C ARG A 250 -24.17 11.51 -5.69
N ASP A 251 -25.48 11.70 -5.57
CA ASP A 251 -26.09 12.95 -5.13
C ASP A 251 -25.52 13.50 -3.81
N LYS A 252 -25.25 12.65 -2.81
CA LYS A 252 -24.85 13.15 -1.48
C LYS A 252 -23.92 12.21 -0.71
N TYR A 253 -22.79 12.74 -0.26
CA TYR A 253 -21.94 12.12 0.76
C TYR A 253 -21.91 12.98 2.03
N GLU A 254 -21.86 12.34 3.18
CA GLU A 254 -21.45 13.01 4.43
C GLU A 254 -20.05 12.52 4.76
N VAL A 255 -19.10 13.44 4.76
CA VAL A 255 -17.67 13.17 4.99
C VAL A 255 -17.31 13.70 6.36
N VAL A 256 -16.64 12.88 7.16
CA VAL A 256 -16.25 13.20 8.53
C VAL A 256 -14.73 13.10 8.67
N ALA A 257 -14.11 14.17 9.15
CA ALA A 257 -12.71 14.22 9.52
C ALA A 257 -12.58 14.09 11.05
N THR A 258 -11.70 13.19 11.49
CA THR A 258 -11.49 12.87 12.91
C THR A 258 -10.01 12.77 13.24
N MET A 259 -9.62 13.25 14.42
CA MET A 259 -8.28 13.12 14.95
C MET A 259 -8.37 13.11 16.48
N PRO A 260 -7.74 12.16 17.20
CA PRO A 260 -7.71 12.20 18.65
C PRO A 260 -7.23 13.56 19.18
N GLY A 261 -7.84 14.09 20.23
CA GLY A 261 -7.51 15.42 20.77
C GLY A 261 -8.03 16.61 19.96
N TYR A 262 -8.81 16.36 18.91
CA TYR A 262 -9.49 17.38 18.10
C TYR A 262 -10.98 17.07 17.99
N LYS A 263 -11.80 18.12 17.91
CA LYS A 263 -13.23 18.00 17.64
C LYS A 263 -13.43 17.53 16.21
N SER A 264 -14.15 16.40 16.05
CA SER A 264 -14.54 15.90 14.74
C SER A 264 -15.36 16.95 13.97
N ARG A 265 -15.14 17.01 12.67
CA ARG A 265 -15.89 17.87 11.75
C ARG A 265 -16.53 17.02 10.67
N ASN A 266 -17.82 17.22 10.41
CA ASN A 266 -18.52 16.62 9.28
C ASN A 266 -18.97 17.70 8.30
N THR A 267 -19.15 17.29 7.06
CA THR A 267 -19.72 18.14 6.01
C THR A 267 -20.47 17.28 5.00
N THR A 268 -21.43 17.89 4.33
CA THR A 268 -22.15 17.28 3.22
C THR A 268 -21.57 17.78 1.90
N ILE A 269 -21.31 16.87 0.98
CA ILE A 269 -20.89 17.17 -0.38
C ILE A 269 -21.82 16.50 -1.40
N TRP A 270 -21.91 17.10 -2.58
CA TRP A 270 -22.56 16.55 -3.77
C TRP A 270 -21.46 16.17 -4.74
N LEU A 271 -21.35 14.87 -5.05
CA LEU A 271 -20.28 14.37 -5.90
C LEU A 271 -20.87 13.94 -7.24
N ASP A 272 -20.84 14.86 -8.20
CA ASP A 272 -21.20 14.57 -9.59
C ASP A 272 -20.09 13.73 -10.25
N GLU A 273 -19.92 13.83 -11.57
CA GLU A 273 -18.89 13.07 -12.30
C GLU A 273 -17.45 13.57 -12.05
N GLY A 274 -17.27 14.73 -11.42
CA GLY A 274 -15.98 15.38 -11.21
C GLY A 274 -15.39 15.20 -9.81
N ALA A 275 -14.08 15.39 -9.69
CA ALA A 275 -13.39 15.38 -8.41
C ALA A 275 -13.75 16.61 -7.57
N MET A 276 -13.74 16.45 -6.25
CA MET A 276 -13.94 17.54 -5.31
C MET A 276 -12.71 17.70 -4.40
N THR A 277 -12.21 18.94 -4.33
CA THR A 277 -11.26 19.32 -3.29
C THR A 277 -12.02 19.67 -2.01
N LEU A 278 -11.71 18.98 -0.90
CA LEU A 278 -12.35 19.18 0.39
C LEU A 278 -11.30 19.24 1.50
N ASP A 279 -10.97 20.43 1.96
CA ASP A 279 -10.08 20.61 3.11
C ASP A 279 -10.87 20.65 4.42
N PHE A 280 -10.29 20.12 5.48
CA PHE A 280 -10.83 20.21 6.83
C PHE A 280 -9.90 21.01 7.74
N VAL A 281 -10.49 21.82 8.60
CA VAL A 281 -9.79 22.49 9.70
C VAL A 281 -10.41 22.03 11.01
N LEU A 282 -9.61 21.37 11.85
CA LEU A 282 -10.06 20.78 13.11
C LEU A 282 -9.64 21.64 14.30
N ASP A 283 -10.55 21.79 15.26
CA ASP A 283 -10.32 22.54 16.50
C ASP A 283 -9.79 21.62 17.60
N PRO A 284 -8.71 21.98 18.31
CA PRO A 284 -8.26 21.21 19.46
C PRO A 284 -9.36 21.06 20.52
N GLU A 285 -9.44 19.90 21.14
CA GLU A 285 -10.29 19.71 22.32
C GLU A 285 -9.65 20.39 23.54
N VAL A 286 -10.26 21.48 23.99
CA VAL A 286 -9.84 22.16 25.22
C VAL A 286 -10.46 21.44 26.41
N SER A 287 -9.64 20.85 27.27
CA SER A 287 -10.12 20.30 28.54
C SER A 287 -10.54 21.43 29.49
N VAL A 288 -11.58 21.20 30.30
CA VAL A 288 -12.15 22.17 31.27
C VAL A 288 -11.15 22.66 32.33
N LYS A 289 -9.92 22.11 32.37
CA LYS A 289 -8.82 22.55 33.24
C LYS A 289 -7.75 23.42 32.56
N GLY A 290 -8.01 23.95 31.36
CA GLY A 290 -7.11 24.92 30.71
C GLY A 290 -5.79 24.34 30.18
N GLY A 291 -5.63 23.01 30.22
CA GLY A 291 -4.53 22.31 29.55
C GLY A 291 -5.00 21.76 28.22
N ILE A 292 -4.29 22.11 27.13
CA ILE A 292 -4.41 21.43 25.84
C ILE A 292 -4.10 19.95 26.11
N LEU A 293 -5.00 19.04 25.72
CA LEU A 293 -4.72 17.61 25.76
C LEU A 293 -3.59 17.33 24.77
N GLN A 294 -2.37 17.19 25.30
CA GLN A 294 -1.19 16.95 24.50
C GLN A 294 -1.32 15.58 23.84
N ASN A 295 -1.39 15.59 22.52
CA ASN A 295 -1.51 14.39 21.73
C ASN A 295 -0.13 13.71 21.62
N VAL A 296 -0.09 12.38 21.53
CA VAL A 296 1.18 11.62 21.41
C VAL A 296 2.00 12.07 20.19
N TYR A 297 1.33 12.61 19.16
CA TYR A 297 1.93 13.13 17.94
C TYR A 297 2.52 14.55 18.06
N ASP A 298 2.30 15.26 19.17
CA ASP A 298 2.95 16.56 19.48
C ASP A 298 4.28 16.43 20.21
N CYS A 299 4.77 15.20 20.37
CA CYS A 299 6.11 14.98 20.89
C CYS A 299 7.14 15.39 19.83
N ASN A 300 7.68 16.60 19.97
CA ASN A 300 8.93 16.99 19.33
C ASN A 300 10.05 16.08 19.90
N CYS A 301 10.30 14.95 19.24
CA CYS A 301 11.21 13.89 19.68
C CYS A 301 12.71 14.25 19.62
N ASP A 302 13.07 15.53 19.49
CA ASP A 302 14.46 15.95 19.40
C ASP A 302 15.09 16.32 20.75
N SER A 303 14.27 16.57 21.79
CA SER A 303 14.79 16.92 23.13
C SER A 303 14.66 15.81 24.19
N LYS A 304 13.63 14.97 24.11
CA LYS A 304 13.41 13.88 25.09
C LYS A 304 14.28 12.64 24.87
N SER A 305 14.70 12.37 23.62
CA SER A 305 15.56 11.23 23.31
C SER A 305 16.94 11.32 23.97
N LYS A 306 17.50 12.53 24.12
CA LYS A 306 18.79 12.72 24.82
C LYS A 306 18.66 12.60 26.34
N LEU A 307 17.53 13.03 26.93
CA LEU A 307 17.35 12.97 28.39
C LEU A 307 17.00 11.55 28.85
N GLU A 308 16.14 10.85 28.11
CA GLU A 308 15.81 9.44 28.40
C GLU A 308 16.96 8.48 28.06
N PHE A 309 17.79 8.75 27.04
CA PHE A 309 18.98 7.92 26.77
C PHE A 309 20.05 8.06 27.87
N VAL A 310 20.17 9.24 28.48
CA VAL A 310 21.09 9.48 29.60
C VAL A 310 20.54 8.88 30.91
N GLU A 311 19.23 8.97 31.16
CA GLU A 311 18.59 8.31 32.31
C GLU A 311 18.52 6.78 32.15
N PHE A 312 18.33 6.24 30.94
CA PHE A 312 18.37 4.80 30.65
C PHE A 312 19.77 4.20 30.84
N LEU A 313 20.82 4.95 30.49
CA LEU A 313 22.20 4.53 30.74
C LEU A 313 22.55 4.47 32.24
N TRP A 314 21.88 5.27 33.09
CA TRP A 314 22.27 5.45 34.50
C TRP A 314 21.27 4.86 35.52
N GLY A 315 20.02 4.57 35.14
CA GLY A 315 18.92 4.34 36.08
C GLY A 315 18.57 2.89 36.43
N SER A 316 18.97 1.87 35.65
CA SER A 316 18.47 0.50 35.90
C SER A 316 19.37 -0.64 35.43
N HIS A 317 20.52 -0.37 34.81
CA HIS A 317 21.44 -1.40 34.28
C HIS A 317 22.88 -1.30 34.80
N PHE A 318 23.11 -0.54 35.88
CA PHE A 318 24.45 -0.34 36.44
C PHE A 318 25.13 -1.65 36.85
N GLU A 319 24.36 -2.62 37.37
CA GLU A 319 24.89 -3.94 37.71
C GLU A 319 25.33 -4.74 36.48
N VAL A 320 24.58 -4.66 35.38
CA VAL A 320 24.91 -5.37 34.12
C VAL A 320 26.14 -4.76 33.46
N PHE A 321 26.26 -3.43 33.46
CA PHE A 321 27.44 -2.73 32.96
C PHE A 321 28.68 -3.01 33.81
N PHE A 322 28.54 -3.07 35.14
CA PHE A 322 29.63 -3.42 36.03
C PHE A 322 30.13 -4.85 35.76
N VAL A 323 29.22 -5.82 35.58
CA VAL A 323 29.57 -7.20 35.21
C VAL A 323 30.28 -7.24 33.86
N PHE A 324 29.82 -6.49 32.86
CA PHE A 324 30.47 -6.41 31.55
C PHE A 324 31.88 -5.81 31.62
N ILE A 325 32.08 -4.76 32.42
CA ILE A 325 33.39 -4.14 32.62
C ILE A 325 34.35 -5.09 33.35
N VAL A 326 33.87 -5.84 34.34
CA VAL A 326 34.67 -6.86 35.04
C VAL A 326 35.06 -7.99 34.08
N ILE A 327 34.15 -8.45 33.23
CA ILE A 327 34.43 -9.49 32.21
C ILE A 327 35.45 -8.98 31.19
N LEU A 328 35.28 -7.76 30.67
CA LEU A 328 36.24 -7.12 29.75
C LEU A 328 37.61 -6.92 30.39
N GLY A 329 37.65 -6.51 31.66
CA GLY A 329 38.89 -6.40 32.44
C GLY A 329 39.58 -7.76 32.59
N PHE A 330 38.83 -8.81 32.90
CA PHE A 330 39.36 -10.17 33.02
C PHE A 330 39.88 -10.72 31.69
N LEU A 331 39.15 -10.49 30.59
CA LEU A 331 39.58 -10.83 29.23
C LEU A 331 40.86 -10.07 28.85
N CYS A 332 40.94 -8.77 29.13
CA CYS A 332 42.15 -7.97 28.91
C CYS A 332 43.36 -8.51 29.69
N ILE A 333 43.17 -8.91 30.96
CA ILE A 333 44.23 -9.54 31.76
C ILE A 333 44.64 -10.89 31.16
N LEU A 334 43.69 -11.70 30.70
CA LEU A 334 43.98 -12.98 30.03
C LEU A 334 44.74 -12.77 28.71
N PHE A 335 44.38 -11.75 27.93
CA PHE A 335 45.09 -11.39 26.69
C PHE A 335 46.50 -10.85 26.98
N GLN A 336 46.70 -10.06 28.03
CA GLN A 336 48.02 -9.61 28.47
C GLN A 336 48.88 -10.77 28.99
N LYS A 337 48.30 -11.71 29.75
CA LYS A 337 48.99 -12.94 30.21
C LYS A 337 49.36 -13.84 29.02
N ARG A 338 48.47 -14.01 28.03
CA ARG A 338 48.78 -14.74 26.77
C ARG A 338 49.88 -14.07 25.95
N LYS A 339 49.93 -12.73 25.89
CA LYS A 339 51.05 -11.99 25.26
C LYS A 339 52.37 -12.20 26.03
N LYS A 340 52.38 -12.15 27.36
CA LYS A 340 53.60 -12.41 28.16
C LYS A 340 54.10 -13.84 28.03
N VAL A 341 53.21 -14.84 27.99
CA VAL A 341 53.59 -16.25 27.77
C VAL A 341 54.14 -16.47 26.36
N LYS A 342 53.55 -15.85 25.32
CA LYS A 342 54.08 -15.90 23.94
C LYS A 342 55.47 -15.25 23.82
N ILE A 343 55.73 -14.17 24.55
CA ILE A 343 57.06 -13.50 24.54
C ILE A 343 58.10 -14.34 25.29
N SER A 344 57.71 -15.05 26.36
CA SER A 344 58.60 -15.96 27.09
C SER A 344 59.00 -17.19 26.28
N THR A 345 58.08 -17.80 25.52
CA THR A 345 58.38 -18.96 24.67
C THR A 345 59.19 -18.61 23.43
N THR A 346 59.08 -17.38 22.90
CA THR A 346 59.95 -16.92 21.82
C THR A 346 61.39 -16.65 22.32
N LYS A 347 61.58 -16.18 23.56
CA LYS A 347 62.94 -16.01 24.13
C LYS A 347 63.65 -17.33 24.47
N GLN A 348 62.91 -18.41 24.77
CA GLN A 348 63.52 -19.73 25.01
C GLN A 348 63.84 -20.51 23.72
N ARG A 349 63.29 -20.13 22.56
CA ARG A 349 63.57 -20.77 21.27
C ARG A 349 64.76 -20.18 20.51
N THR A 350 65.43 -19.15 21.03
CA THR A 350 66.64 -18.55 20.43
C THR A 350 67.94 -19.00 21.13
N VAL A 351 67.85 -19.92 22.09
CA VAL A 351 69.02 -20.57 22.72
C VAL A 351 68.75 -22.06 22.86
N MET A 352 68.77 -22.79 21.74
CA MET A 352 69.23 -24.18 21.65
C MET A 352 69.10 -24.67 20.20
N VAL A 353 70.27 -24.94 19.62
CA VAL A 353 70.61 -25.57 18.33
C VAL A 353 70.41 -24.71 17.09
#